data_AF-A0A1H8S338-F1
#
_entry.id   AF-A0A1H8S338-F1
#
_cell.length_a   1.000
_cell.length_b   1.000
_cell.length_c   1.000
_cell.angle_alpha   90.00
_cell.angle_beta   90.00
_cell.angle_gamma   90.00
#
_symmetry.space_group_name_H-M   'P 1'
#
loop_
_entity.id
_entity.type
_entity.pdbx_description
1 polymer ?
#
loop_
_entity_poly.entity_id
_entity_poly.type
_entity_poly.pdbx_seq_one_letter_code
_entity_poly.pdbx_strand_id
1 'polypeptide(L)'
;MMKLRLMRIFILALPALPVSEAARADTLPLSKIDRKIESHIQRGNTRQNVQCLAYILKDFQERKIRKSEIYVTFDDPNIDGIGVGLAETDENYTCEAGELRAWEANEYQLVKTF
;
A
#
# COMPACT_ATOMS: atom_id res chain seq x y z
N MET A 1 -30.49 2.84 -64.04
CA MET A 1 -29.55 3.96 -63.74
C MET A 1 -29.22 3.92 -62.25
N MET A 2 -28.07 3.34 -61.89
CA MET A 2 -27.64 3.14 -60.50
C MET A 2 -26.99 4.43 -59.96
N LYS A 3 -27.58 5.03 -58.91
CA LYS A 3 -26.96 6.09 -58.11
C LYS A 3 -26.29 5.46 -56.90
N LEU A 4 -24.98 5.24 -56.99
CA LEU A 4 -24.13 4.83 -55.87
C LEU A 4 -24.10 5.99 -54.85
N ARG A 5 -24.64 5.79 -53.65
CA ARG A 5 -24.53 6.77 -52.55
C ARG A 5 -23.24 6.50 -51.79
N LEU A 6 -22.38 7.51 -51.77
CA LEU A 6 -21.09 7.56 -51.08
C LEU A 6 -21.32 7.39 -49.56
N MET A 7 -20.84 6.27 -48.99
CA MET A 7 -20.99 5.93 -47.58
C MET A 7 -19.86 6.62 -46.79
N ARG A 8 -20.22 7.61 -45.97
CA ARG A 8 -19.28 8.34 -45.09
C ARG A 8 -18.78 7.38 -44.01
N ILE A 9 -17.48 7.11 -44.01
CA ILE A 9 -16.78 6.37 -42.95
C ILE A 9 -16.70 7.28 -41.73
N PHE A 10 -17.48 6.98 -40.70
CA PHE A 10 -17.29 7.55 -39.37
C PHE A 10 -16.08 6.86 -38.73
N ILE A 11 -14.94 7.54 -38.69
CA ILE A 11 -13.79 7.11 -37.90
C ILE A 11 -14.16 7.33 -36.43
N LEU A 12 -14.58 6.26 -35.76
CA LEU A 12 -14.69 6.22 -34.31
C LEU A 12 -13.28 6.37 -33.73
N ALA A 13 -12.95 7.57 -33.27
CA ALA A 13 -11.78 7.78 -32.44
C ALA A 13 -12.00 7.02 -31.12
N LEU A 14 -11.27 5.90 -30.93
CA LEU A 14 -11.17 5.27 -29.62
C LEU A 14 -10.56 6.29 -28.66
N PRO A 15 -11.21 6.63 -27.53
CA PRO A 15 -10.54 7.38 -26.50
C PRO A 15 -9.36 6.53 -26.02
N ALA A 16 -8.14 7.06 -26.17
CA ALA A 16 -6.99 6.52 -25.48
C ALA A 16 -7.26 6.68 -23.98
N LEU A 17 -7.74 5.62 -23.34
CA LEU A 17 -7.83 5.56 -21.89
C LEU A 17 -6.42 5.80 -21.36
N PRO A 18 -6.20 6.80 -20.48
CA PRO A 18 -4.92 6.90 -19.81
C PRO A 18 -4.74 5.57 -19.07
N VAL A 19 -3.70 4.83 -19.45
CA VAL A 19 -3.25 3.66 -18.71
C VAL A 19 -2.79 4.23 -17.37
N SER A 20 -3.70 4.23 -16.39
CA SER A 20 -3.34 4.47 -15.00
C SER A 20 -2.25 3.48 -14.71
N GLU A 21 -1.03 3.98 -14.48
CA GLU A 21 0.04 3.18 -13.88
C GLU A 21 -0.59 2.57 -12.64
N ALA A 22 -0.84 1.25 -12.67
CA ALA A 22 -1.50 0.59 -11.57
C ALA A 22 -0.66 0.90 -10.34
N ALA A 23 -1.23 1.61 -9.35
CA ALA A 23 -0.54 1.88 -8.10
C ALA A 23 -0.07 0.53 -7.58
N ARG A 24 1.24 0.30 -7.56
CA ARG A 24 1.82 -0.94 -7.09
C ARG A 24 2.21 -0.73 -5.65
N ALA A 25 1.79 -1.67 -4.81
CA ALA A 25 2.29 -1.76 -3.46
C ALA A 25 3.81 -1.93 -3.48
N ASP A 26 4.52 -1.05 -2.78
CA ASP A 26 5.94 -1.19 -2.54
C ASP A 26 6.16 -1.86 -1.18
N THR A 27 6.79 -3.04 -1.19
CA THR A 27 7.17 -3.77 0.02
C THR A 27 8.68 -3.77 0.16
N LEU A 28 9.19 -3.11 1.20
CA LEU A 28 10.62 -2.99 1.46
C LEU A 28 10.97 -3.46 2.88
N PRO A 29 12.11 -4.15 3.07
CA PRO A 29 12.60 -4.39 4.41
C PRO A 29 12.96 -3.06 5.08
N LEU A 30 12.67 -2.91 6.38
CA LEU A 30 12.87 -1.69 7.15
C LEU A 30 14.33 -1.20 7.12
N SER A 31 15.28 -2.13 6.98
CA SER A 31 16.70 -1.81 6.77
C SER A 31 17.01 -1.03 5.48
N LYS A 32 16.09 -1.00 4.51
CA LYS A 32 16.19 -0.28 3.24
C LYS A 32 15.35 1.00 3.22
N ILE A 33 14.55 1.26 4.25
CA ILE A 33 13.80 2.51 4.38
C ILE A 33 14.76 3.59 4.84
N ASP A 34 15.16 4.44 3.90
CA ASP A 34 15.92 5.64 4.18
C ASP A 34 14.99 6.83 4.50
N ARG A 35 15.59 7.99 4.79
CA ARG A 35 14.84 9.21 5.12
C ARG A 35 13.91 9.66 3.98
N LYS A 36 14.26 9.41 2.72
CA LYS A 36 13.44 9.81 1.57
C LYS A 36 12.18 8.95 1.51
N ILE A 37 12.32 7.64 1.68
CA ILE A 37 11.21 6.68 1.71
C ILE A 37 10.35 6.93 2.95
N GLU A 38 10.95 7.14 4.12
CA GLU A 38 10.22 7.50 5.34
C GLU A 38 9.38 8.76 5.14
N SER A 39 9.98 9.82 4.58
CA SER A 39 9.25 11.06 4.29
C SER A 39 8.13 10.86 3.27
N HIS A 40 8.29 9.91 2.34
CA HIS A 40 7.25 9.55 1.37
C HIS A 40 6.07 8.86 2.05
N ILE A 41 6.34 7.81 2.85
CA ILE A 41 5.33 7.11 3.66
C ILE A 41 4.56 8.10 4.54
N GLN A 42 5.27 9.02 5.20
CA GLN A 42 4.65 10.04 6.06
C GLN A 42 3.72 10.99 5.33
N ARG A 43 4.03 11.38 4.08
CA ARG A 43 3.18 12.27 3.28
C ARG A 43 2.00 11.54 2.64
N GLY A 44 2.18 10.25 2.33
CA GLY A 44 1.15 9.40 1.72
C GLY A 44 0.12 8.86 2.71
N ASN A 45 0.28 9.10 4.01
CA ASN A 45 -0.57 8.52 5.05
C ASN A 45 -1.16 9.57 6.00
N THR A 46 -2.22 9.17 6.70
CA THR A 46 -2.77 9.94 7.82
C THR A 46 -1.79 10.01 8.98
N ARG A 47 -1.92 11.05 9.82
CA ARG A 47 -1.10 11.19 11.02
C ARG A 47 -1.25 10.00 11.96
N GLN A 48 -2.46 9.46 12.09
CA GLN A 48 -2.77 8.31 12.94
C GLN A 48 -2.10 7.03 12.43
N ASN A 49 -2.12 6.77 11.12
CA ASN A 49 -1.42 5.62 10.53
C ASN A 49 0.09 5.70 10.76
N VAL A 50 0.69 6.89 10.64
CA VAL A 50 2.11 7.11 10.92
C VAL A 50 2.44 6.89 12.40
N GLN A 51 1.57 7.31 13.31
CA GLN A 51 1.73 7.05 14.76
C GLN A 51 1.59 5.57 15.09
N CYS A 52 0.65 4.87 14.44
CA CYS A 52 0.51 3.43 14.53
C CYS A 52 1.78 2.72 14.06
N LEU A 53 2.36 3.11 12.91
CA LEU A 53 3.60 2.54 12.41
C LEU A 53 4.74 2.71 13.42
N ALA A 54 4.91 3.92 13.96
CA ALA A 54 5.94 4.18 14.96
C ALA A 54 5.76 3.31 16.22
N TYR A 55 4.51 3.05 16.62
CA TYR A 55 4.20 2.20 17.76
C TYR A 55 4.60 0.74 17.53
N ILE A 56 4.19 0.13 16.41
CA ILE A 56 4.53 -1.29 16.16
C ILE A 56 6.03 -1.49 15.90
N LEU A 57 6.69 -0.53 15.23
CA LEU A 57 8.15 -0.59 15.06
C LEU A 57 8.91 -0.50 16.38
N LYS A 58 8.37 0.22 17.37
CA LYS A 58 8.93 0.26 18.72
C LYS A 58 8.78 -1.09 19.43
N ASP A 59 7.61 -1.74 19.32
CA ASP A 59 7.40 -3.10 19.86
C ASP A 59 8.41 -4.09 19.28
N PHE A 60 8.61 -4.09 17.96
CA PHE A 60 9.58 -4.95 17.31
C PHE A 60 11.03 -4.68 17.74
N GLN A 61 11.37 -3.41 17.97
CA GLN A 61 12.67 -3.04 18.53
C GLN A 61 12.85 -3.59 19.95
N GLU A 62 11.82 -3.54 20.79
CA GLU A 62 11.84 -4.09 22.16
C GLU A 62 11.95 -5.62 22.16
N ARG A 63 11.32 -6.28 21.18
CA ARG A 63 11.45 -7.71 20.87
C ARG A 63 12.80 -8.09 20.22
N LYS A 64 13.67 -7.10 19.95
CA LYS A 64 14.99 -7.26 19.31
C LYS A 64 14.95 -7.88 17.91
N ILE A 65 13.86 -7.66 17.18
CA ILE A 65 13.71 -8.11 15.79
C ILE A 65 14.63 -7.26 14.90
N ARG A 66 15.35 -7.89 13.96
CA ARG A 66 16.28 -7.15 13.10
C ARG A 66 15.48 -6.36 12.06
N LYS A 67 15.94 -5.15 11.74
CA LYS A 67 15.33 -4.31 10.69
C LYS A 67 15.31 -4.98 9.31
N SER A 68 16.18 -5.96 9.05
CA SER A 68 16.15 -6.74 7.82
C SER A 68 15.01 -7.76 7.75
N GLU A 69 14.42 -8.11 8.90
CA GLU A 69 13.34 -9.09 9.05
C GLU A 69 11.96 -8.43 9.10
N ILE A 70 11.91 -7.11 9.26
CA ILE A 70 10.67 -6.33 9.26
C ILE A 70 10.47 -5.80 7.85
N TYR A 71 9.32 -6.08 7.24
CA TYR A 71 8.91 -5.54 5.94
C TYR A 71 7.81 -4.52 6.13
N VAL A 72 7.89 -3.43 5.37
CA VAL A 72 6.88 -2.37 5.35
C VAL A 72 6.33 -2.28 3.94
N THR A 73 5.00 -2.34 3.83
CA THR A 73 4.26 -2.18 2.58
C THR A 73 3.55 -0.83 2.59
N PHE A 74 3.73 -0.04 1.53
CA PHE A 74 3.09 1.26 1.32
C PHE A 74 2.67 1.43 -0.13
N ASP A 75 1.88 2.47 -0.42
CA ASP A 75 1.29 2.74 -1.75
C ASP A 75 0.45 1.57 -2.32
N ASP A 76 -0.05 0.69 -1.45
CA ASP A 76 -0.92 -0.40 -1.85
C ASP A 76 -2.34 0.14 -2.11
N PRO A 77 -2.88 -0.01 -3.34
CA PRO A 77 -4.22 0.49 -3.67
C PRO A 77 -5.35 -0.21 -2.92
N ASN A 78 -5.09 -1.34 -2.26
CA ASN A 78 -6.10 -2.14 -1.56
C ASN A 78 -6.16 -1.86 -0.07
N ILE A 79 -5.18 -1.14 0.50
CA ILE A 79 -5.16 -0.75 1.92
C ILE A 79 -4.97 0.76 2.04
N ASP A 80 -5.84 1.43 2.80
CA ASP A 80 -5.69 2.85 3.12
C ASP A 80 -4.76 3.03 4.33
N GLY A 81 -3.52 2.57 4.17
CA GLY A 81 -2.61 2.43 5.29
C GLY A 81 -1.23 1.88 4.97
N ILE A 82 -0.63 1.31 6.01
CA ILE A 82 0.73 0.79 5.98
C ILE A 82 0.70 -0.66 6.44
N GLY A 83 1.16 -1.58 5.59
CA GLY A 83 1.36 -2.98 5.96
C GLY A 83 2.71 -3.17 6.66
N VAL A 84 2.76 -4.04 7.66
CA VAL A 84 3.99 -4.41 8.36
C VAL A 84 4.01 -5.92 8.58
N GLY A 85 5.02 -6.61 8.04
CA GLY A 85 5.16 -8.06 8.16
C GLY A 85 6.53 -8.47 8.68
N LEU A 86 6.62 -9.68 9.24
CA LEU A 86 7.88 -10.30 9.64
C LEU A 86 8.28 -11.39 8.64
N ALA A 87 9.56 -11.49 8.29
CA ALA A 87 10.07 -12.37 7.24
C ALA A 87 9.91 -13.87 7.56
N GLU A 88 10.03 -14.23 8.83
CA GLU A 88 10.12 -15.62 9.30
C GLU A 88 8.86 -16.07 10.04
N THR A 89 7.85 -15.21 10.16
CA THR A 89 6.61 -15.54 10.87
C THR A 89 5.40 -15.14 10.04
N ASP A 90 4.26 -15.76 10.35
CA ASP A 90 2.97 -15.36 9.76
C ASP A 90 2.41 -14.08 10.42
N GLU A 91 3.17 -13.42 11.30
CA GLU A 91 2.76 -12.17 11.95
C GLU A 91 2.72 -11.03 10.93
N ASN A 92 1.50 -10.60 10.59
CA ASN A 92 1.24 -9.50 9.68
C ASN A 92 0.35 -8.46 10.37
N TYR A 93 0.68 -7.19 10.20
CA TYR A 93 -0.05 -6.08 10.78
C TYR A 93 -0.40 -5.06 9.70
N THR A 94 -1.47 -4.32 9.93
CA THR A 94 -1.75 -3.09 9.18
C THR A 94 -2.00 -1.92 10.13
N CYS A 95 -1.55 -0.75 9.70
CA CYS A 95 -1.89 0.55 10.28
C CYS A 95 -2.82 1.25 9.30
N GLU A 96 -4.13 1.11 9.53
CA GLU A 96 -5.20 1.54 8.62
C GLU A 96 -6.30 2.24 9.41
N ALA A 97 -6.82 3.36 8.93
CA ALA A 97 -7.84 4.16 9.62
C ALA A 97 -7.50 4.53 11.08
N GLY A 98 -6.21 4.66 11.42
CA GLY A 98 -5.74 4.89 12.79
C GLY A 98 -5.83 3.67 13.71
N GLU A 99 -6.02 2.47 13.15
CA GLU A 99 -6.07 1.21 13.87
C GLU A 99 -4.84 0.36 13.58
N LEU A 100 -4.24 -0.21 14.62
CA LEU A 100 -3.32 -1.32 14.50
C LEU A 100 -4.13 -2.62 14.46
N ARG A 101 -4.09 -3.31 13.33
CA ARG A 101 -4.76 -4.59 13.11
C ARG A 101 -3.71 -5.68 12.97
N ALA A 102 -3.84 -6.78 13.69
CA ALA A 102 -3.03 -7.99 13.51
C ALA A 102 -3.82 -8.99 12.66
N TRP A 103 -3.19 -9.60 11.68
CA TRP A 103 -3.83 -10.48 10.70
C TRP A 103 -3.41 -11.93 10.90
N GLU A 104 -4.40 -12.82 10.87
CA GLU A 104 -4.22 -14.27 10.89
C GLU A 104 -5.31 -14.91 10.01
N ALA A 105 -4.92 -15.80 9.08
CA ALA A 105 -5.85 -16.55 8.22
C ALA A 105 -6.94 -15.69 7.50
N ASN A 106 -6.60 -14.46 7.07
CA ASN A 106 -7.49 -13.46 6.44
C ASN A 106 -8.48 -12.76 7.37
N GLU A 107 -8.44 -13.04 8.66
CA GLU A 107 -9.15 -12.28 9.68
C GLU A 107 -8.18 -11.32 10.36
N TYR A 108 -8.71 -10.21 10.90
CA TYR A 108 -7.92 -9.30 11.71
C TYR A 108 -8.48 -9.16 13.12
N GLN A 109 -7.56 -8.98 14.06
CA GLN A 109 -7.85 -8.53 15.41
C GLN A 109 -7.41 -7.07 15.58
N LEU A 110 -8.29 -6.23 16.09
CA LEU A 110 -7.93 -4.88 16.52
C LEU A 110 -7.03 -4.95 17.75
N VAL A 111 -5.81 -4.43 17.62
CA VAL A 111 -4.84 -4.36 18.72
C VAL A 111 -4.97 -3.01 19.46
N LYS A 112 -5.10 -1.91 18.72
CA LYS A 112 -5.11 -0.55 19.29
C LYS A 112 -5.63 0.51 18.29
N THR A 113 -6.21 1.59 18.81
CA THR A 113 -6.60 2.80 18.04
C THR A 113 -5.72 4.00 18.43
N PHE A 114 -5.47 4.91 17.49
CA PHE A 114 -4.57 6.07 17.59
C PHE A 114 -5.25 7.40 17.24
#